data_AF-A0AAW0F633-F1
#
_entry.id   AF-A0AAW0F633-F1
#
_cell.length_a   1.000
_cell.length_b   1.000
_cell.length_c   1.000
_cell.angle_alpha   90.00
_cell.angle_beta   90.00
_cell.angle_gamma   90.00
#
_symmetry.space_group_name_H-M   'P 1'
#
loop_
_entity.id
_entity.type
_entity.pdbx_description
1 polymer ?
#
loop_
_entity_poly.entity_id
_entity_poly.type
_entity_poly.pdbx_seq_one_letter_code
_entity_poly.pdbx_strand_id
1 'polypeptide(L)'
;MRRCVWSLYQAGVHTPHGPRYSAARIKNWPVQEVPSNFAFTSEQRFKTQAMPRDTGRVARDFLLSVLYRHQPCEVASLWESCMADPNIVLDSKRHLREVLQQARAEGFVSFEKDAVTDRWVCHLTRERFEEVRVMVGARVEAQDVHSGLRGAAAPETSAYSESFREMNEDAKREHLRLLSEQVADTTAHLRKFQRMELDYLPYTDLNGKVNFMWWYETSDAHDPVALPRADEPQDGQRLGE
;
A
#
# COMPACT_ATOMS: atom_id res chain seq x y z
N MET A 1 -25.56 13.58 -7.29
CA MET A 1 -24.32 13.02 -7.86
C MET A 1 -23.20 14.04 -8.07
N ARG A 2 -23.45 15.23 -8.64
CA ARG A 2 -22.38 16.21 -8.96
C ARG A 2 -21.48 16.64 -7.79
N ARG A 3 -21.95 16.65 -6.53
CA ARG A 3 -21.12 17.05 -5.38
C ARG A 3 -20.11 15.98 -4.92
N CYS A 4 -20.42 14.68 -5.08
CA CYS A 4 -19.57 13.60 -4.56
C CYS A 4 -18.34 13.34 -5.42
N VAL A 5 -18.40 13.58 -6.73
CA VAL A 5 -17.26 13.38 -7.65
C VAL A 5 -16.15 14.41 -7.42
N TRP A 6 -16.48 15.56 -6.82
CA TRP A 6 -15.55 16.68 -6.63
C TRP A 6 -14.73 16.58 -5.35
N SER A 7 -15.20 15.82 -4.35
CA SER A 7 -14.51 15.66 -3.07
C SER A 7 -13.78 14.32 -2.94
N LEU A 8 -14.19 13.31 -3.69
CA LEU A 8 -13.63 11.96 -3.63
C LEU A 8 -12.70 11.72 -4.82
N TYR A 9 -11.58 11.04 -4.56
CA TYR A 9 -10.61 10.70 -5.61
C TYR A 9 -11.26 9.80 -6.67
N GLN A 10 -11.15 10.20 -7.94
CA GLN A 10 -11.57 9.42 -9.10
C GLN A 10 -10.50 9.48 -10.20
N ALA A 11 -10.16 8.32 -10.75
CA ALA A 11 -9.33 8.23 -11.95
C ALA A 11 -10.09 8.83 -13.15
N GLY A 12 -9.40 9.60 -14.00
CA GLY A 12 -10.02 10.41 -15.07
C GLY A 12 -10.38 11.84 -14.66
N VAL A 13 -10.51 12.12 -13.34
CA VAL A 13 -10.66 13.50 -12.82
C VAL A 13 -9.35 13.98 -12.20
N HIS A 14 -8.81 13.19 -11.27
CA HIS A 14 -7.66 13.59 -10.43
C HIS A 14 -6.33 13.10 -10.99
N THR A 15 -6.39 12.06 -11.82
CA THR A 15 -5.29 11.47 -12.56
C THR A 15 -5.75 11.22 -13.99
N PRO A 16 -4.84 11.16 -14.98
CA PRO A 16 -5.18 10.77 -16.34
C PRO A 16 -5.97 9.45 -16.35
N HIS A 17 -6.84 9.28 -17.35
CA HIS A 17 -7.49 7.98 -17.57
C HIS A 17 -6.43 6.89 -17.71
N GLY A 18 -6.68 5.72 -17.10
CA GLY A 18 -5.74 4.60 -17.14
C GLY A 18 -5.63 3.86 -15.81
N PRO A 19 -4.46 3.24 -15.52
CA PRO A 19 -4.30 2.32 -14.41
C PRO A 19 -4.52 3.04 -13.07
N ARG A 20 -5.38 2.43 -12.25
CA ARG A 20 -5.67 2.90 -10.89
C ARG A 20 -4.53 2.47 -9.95
N TYR A 21 -4.33 3.22 -8.87
CA TYR A 21 -3.49 2.76 -7.76
C TYR A 21 -4.11 1.47 -7.20
N SER A 22 -3.42 0.34 -7.35
CA SER A 22 -3.85 -0.97 -6.82
C SER A 22 -3.44 -1.13 -5.34
N ALA A 23 -3.73 -0.10 -4.55
CA ALA A 23 -3.35 0.01 -3.15
C ALA A 23 -4.58 -0.22 -2.24
N ALA A 24 -4.49 0.19 -0.98
CA ALA A 24 -5.60 0.13 -0.04
C ALA A 24 -6.75 1.07 -0.49
N ARG A 25 -8.00 0.65 -0.27
CA ARG A 25 -9.20 1.38 -0.72
C ARG A 25 -9.92 2.01 0.45
N ILE A 26 -10.55 3.16 0.23
CA ILE A 26 -11.39 3.75 1.28
C ILE A 26 -12.76 3.08 1.24
N LYS A 27 -13.22 2.61 2.40
CA LYS A 27 -14.48 1.90 2.58
C LYS A 27 -15.64 2.76 2.11
N ASN A 28 -16.59 2.14 1.41
CA ASN A 28 -17.77 2.80 0.84
C ASN A 28 -17.48 3.93 -0.17
N TRP A 29 -16.23 4.15 -0.60
CA TRP A 29 -15.94 5.10 -1.67
C TRP A 29 -16.29 4.49 -3.02
N PRO A 30 -17.28 5.05 -3.76
CA PRO A 30 -17.67 4.50 -5.04
C PRO A 30 -16.56 4.72 -6.04
N VAL A 31 -16.26 3.69 -6.83
CA VAL A 31 -15.34 3.80 -7.95
C VAL A 31 -16.18 4.01 -9.21
N GLN A 32 -16.26 5.25 -9.69
CA GLN A 32 -17.13 5.62 -10.81
C GLN A 32 -16.31 5.77 -12.10
N GLU A 33 -16.90 5.39 -13.22
CA GLU A 33 -16.32 5.69 -14.52
C GLU A 33 -16.54 7.17 -14.86
N VAL A 34 -15.46 7.83 -15.22
CA VAL A 34 -15.45 9.24 -15.61
C VAL A 34 -15.43 9.28 -17.14
N PRO A 35 -16.31 10.04 -17.79
CA PRO A 35 -16.29 10.19 -19.25
C PRO A 35 -14.95 10.71 -19.76
N SER A 36 -14.47 10.18 -20.89
CA SER A 36 -13.16 10.54 -21.47
C SER A 36 -13.05 12.01 -21.92
N ASN A 37 -14.19 12.66 -22.13
CA ASN A 37 -14.29 14.09 -22.47
C ASN A 37 -14.35 15.00 -21.23
N PHE A 38 -14.18 14.45 -20.02
CA PHE A 38 -14.18 15.26 -18.80
C PHE A 38 -12.91 16.12 -18.71
N ALA A 39 -13.10 17.41 -18.46
CA ALA A 39 -12.02 18.32 -18.12
C ALA A 39 -12.52 19.40 -17.16
N PHE A 40 -11.70 19.73 -16.15
CA PHE A 40 -11.95 20.92 -15.34
C PHE A 40 -11.63 22.19 -16.14
N THR A 41 -12.37 23.27 -15.87
CA THR A 41 -11.88 24.60 -16.23
C THR A 41 -10.68 24.97 -15.35
N SER A 42 -9.80 25.83 -15.84
CA SER A 42 -8.61 26.26 -15.07
C SER A 42 -8.96 26.78 -13.68
N GLU A 43 -10.02 27.60 -13.58
CA GLU A 43 -10.48 28.14 -12.30
C GLU A 43 -11.02 27.07 -11.35
N GLN A 44 -11.74 26.07 -11.88
CA GLN A 44 -12.25 24.96 -11.07
C GLN A 44 -11.11 24.12 -10.52
N ARG A 45 -10.07 23.90 -11.32
CA ARG A 45 -8.88 23.14 -10.92
C ARG A 45 -8.16 23.76 -9.73
N PHE A 46 -8.12 25.09 -9.60
CA PHE A 46 -7.52 25.74 -8.43
C PHE A 46 -8.38 25.65 -7.17
N LYS A 47 -9.70 25.49 -7.32
CA LYS A 47 -10.64 25.37 -6.20
C LYS A 47 -10.79 23.95 -5.67
N THR A 48 -10.18 22.95 -6.33
CA THR A 48 -10.27 21.56 -5.86
C THR A 48 -9.55 21.40 -4.53
N GLN A 49 -10.30 21.00 -3.52
CA GLN A 49 -9.77 20.57 -2.22
C GLN A 49 -9.78 19.05 -2.20
N ALA A 50 -8.90 18.45 -1.40
CA ALA A 50 -9.00 17.02 -1.16
C ALA A 50 -9.10 16.73 0.32
N MET A 51 -9.64 15.55 0.61
CA MET A 51 -9.72 15.03 1.96
C MET A 51 -8.31 14.81 2.52
N PRO A 52 -8.05 15.21 3.78
CA PRO A 52 -6.80 14.87 4.45
C PRO A 52 -6.64 13.35 4.54
N ARG A 53 -5.41 12.86 4.45
CA ARG A 53 -5.09 11.43 4.61
C ARG A 53 -4.55 11.14 6.00
N ASP A 54 -4.52 9.85 6.36
CA ASP A 54 -3.95 9.45 7.63
C ASP A 54 -2.43 9.63 7.60
N THR A 55 -1.90 10.53 8.44
CA THR A 55 -0.46 10.66 8.66
C THR A 55 -0.06 10.12 10.03
N GLY A 56 -0.93 9.34 10.67
CA GLY A 56 -0.74 8.76 11.98
C GLY A 56 0.28 7.61 11.99
N ARG A 57 0.32 6.94 13.14
CA ARG A 57 1.32 5.90 13.44
C ARG A 57 1.32 4.76 12.44
N VAL A 58 0.16 4.24 12.04
CA VAL A 58 0.07 3.06 11.16
C VAL A 58 0.71 3.32 9.80
N ALA A 59 0.33 4.43 9.14
CA ALA A 59 0.88 4.80 7.84
C ALA A 59 2.37 5.15 7.91
N ARG A 60 2.81 5.83 8.98
CA ARG A 60 4.21 6.16 9.23
C ARG A 60 5.06 4.90 9.46
N ASP A 61 4.65 4.03 10.38
CA ASP A 61 5.40 2.81 10.74
C ASP A 61 5.48 1.87 9.51
N PHE A 62 4.43 1.82 8.68
CA PHE A 62 4.48 1.17 7.37
C PHE A 62 5.56 1.76 6.46
N LEU A 63 5.55 3.09 6.25
CA LEU A 63 6.55 3.76 5.41
C LEU A 63 7.98 3.49 5.90
N LEU A 64 8.21 3.64 7.22
CA LEU A 64 9.52 3.45 7.82
C LEU A 64 10.01 2.00 7.67
N SER A 65 9.12 1.02 7.76
CA SER A 65 9.47 -0.38 7.49
C SER A 65 9.89 -0.63 6.04
N VAL A 66 9.22 0.01 5.07
CA VAL A 66 9.58 -0.09 3.66
C VAL A 66 10.94 0.57 3.42
N LEU A 67 11.16 1.76 4.00
CA LEU A 67 12.43 2.46 3.91
C LEU A 67 13.57 1.67 4.56
N TYR A 68 13.34 1.01 5.69
CA TYR A 68 14.34 0.18 6.37
C TYR A 68 14.83 -0.97 5.49
N ARG A 69 13.93 -1.58 4.70
CA ARG A 69 14.29 -2.67 3.76
C ARG A 69 15.01 -2.20 2.50
N HIS A 70 14.77 -0.97 2.05
CA HIS A 70 15.25 -0.45 0.78
C HIS A 70 16.22 0.72 0.93
N GLN A 71 17.05 0.74 1.98
CA GLN A 71 18.05 1.80 2.16
C GLN A 71 19.17 1.69 1.11
N PRO A 72 19.54 2.78 0.41
CA PRO A 72 18.83 4.06 0.27
C PRO A 72 17.74 4.00 -0.81
N CYS A 73 16.62 4.72 -0.63
CA CYS A 73 15.45 4.58 -1.52
C CYS A 73 15.25 5.82 -2.41
N GLU A 74 15.20 5.63 -3.73
CA GLU A 74 14.86 6.72 -4.65
C GLU A 74 13.37 7.12 -4.48
N VAL A 75 13.11 8.43 -4.40
CA VAL A 75 11.75 8.96 -4.18
C VAL A 75 10.80 8.56 -5.32
N ALA A 76 11.31 8.46 -6.55
CA ALA A 76 10.51 8.11 -7.72
C ALA A 76 10.05 6.64 -7.71
N SER A 77 10.87 5.73 -7.15
CA SER A 77 10.59 4.28 -7.09
C SER A 77 9.98 3.81 -5.77
N LEU A 78 9.89 4.69 -4.77
CA LEU A 78 9.39 4.35 -3.44
C LEU A 78 7.93 3.89 -3.47
N TRP A 79 7.12 4.42 -4.38
CA TRP A 79 5.72 3.99 -4.52
C TRP A 79 5.62 2.53 -4.94
N GLU A 80 6.49 2.10 -5.85
CA GLU A 80 6.57 0.75 -6.36
C GLU A 80 7.01 -0.21 -5.24
N SER A 81 7.98 0.19 -4.40
CA SER A 81 8.35 -0.55 -3.19
C SER A 81 7.20 -0.66 -2.18
N CYS A 82 6.44 0.42 -1.95
CA CYS A 82 5.26 0.36 -1.10
C CYS A 82 4.18 -0.57 -1.68
N MET A 83 4.00 -0.53 -3.00
CA MET A 83 3.06 -1.37 -3.73
C MET A 83 3.48 -2.84 -3.79
N ALA A 84 4.76 -3.17 -3.62
CA ALA A 84 5.21 -4.56 -3.51
C ALA A 84 4.93 -5.15 -2.11
N ASP A 85 4.70 -4.32 -1.09
CA ASP A 85 4.41 -4.82 0.26
C ASP A 85 2.96 -5.37 0.36
N PRO A 86 2.77 -6.58 0.93
CA PRO A 86 1.46 -7.18 1.10
C PRO A 86 0.56 -6.40 2.07
N ASN A 87 1.14 -5.66 3.01
CA ASN A 87 0.43 -4.91 4.04
C ASN A 87 0.34 -3.42 3.71
N ILE A 88 0.23 -3.06 2.43
CA ILE A 88 0.08 -1.66 2.04
C ILE A 88 -1.14 -1.03 2.72
N VAL A 89 -0.90 0.06 3.46
CA VAL A 89 -1.95 0.85 4.14
C VAL A 89 -2.21 2.20 3.48
N LEU A 90 -1.42 2.55 2.45
CA LEU A 90 -1.54 3.80 1.70
C LEU A 90 -2.59 3.64 0.60
N ASP A 91 -3.37 4.71 0.32
CA ASP A 91 -4.39 4.69 -0.75
C ASP A 91 -3.86 5.25 -2.08
N SER A 92 -2.88 6.14 -2.05
CA SER A 92 -2.41 6.87 -3.23
C SER A 92 -1.01 7.48 -3.04
N LYS A 93 -0.38 7.91 -4.15
CA LYS A 93 0.87 8.69 -4.11
C LYS A 93 0.75 9.99 -3.30
N ARG A 94 -0.46 10.58 -3.21
CA ARG A 94 -0.69 11.76 -2.37
C ARG A 94 -0.54 11.44 -0.89
N HIS A 95 -1.14 10.34 -0.44
CA HIS A 95 -1.02 9.85 0.93
C HIS A 95 0.41 9.50 1.27
N LEU A 96 1.14 8.81 0.38
CA LEU A 96 2.58 8.58 0.53
C LEU A 96 3.34 9.90 0.77
N ARG A 97 3.07 10.93 -0.03
CA ARG A 97 3.71 12.24 0.11
C ARG A 97 3.39 12.92 1.43
N GLU A 98 2.14 12.86 1.90
CA GLU A 98 1.71 13.44 3.18
C GLU A 98 2.39 12.72 4.37
N VAL A 99 2.49 11.40 4.32
CA VAL A 99 3.20 10.59 5.34
C VAL A 99 4.71 10.87 5.31
N LEU A 100 5.33 10.99 4.14
CA LEU A 100 6.73 11.39 4.00
C LEU A 100 6.99 12.78 4.58
N GLN A 101 6.08 13.73 4.34
CA GLN A 101 6.18 15.07 4.90
C GLN A 101 6.10 15.05 6.43
N GLN A 102 5.19 14.25 6.99
CA GLN A 102 5.05 14.07 8.42
C GLN A 102 6.29 13.36 9.03
N ALA A 103 6.76 12.28 8.41
CA ALA A 103 7.95 11.55 8.86
C ALA A 103 9.22 12.42 8.83
N ARG A 104 9.33 13.34 7.85
CA ARG A 104 10.38 14.36 7.82
C ARG A 104 10.23 15.36 8.97
N ALA A 105 9.02 15.84 9.23
CA ALA A 105 8.76 16.78 10.32
C ALA A 105 9.05 16.17 11.70
N GLU A 106 8.83 14.87 11.86
CA GLU A 106 9.16 14.09 13.07
C GLU A 106 10.65 13.67 13.17
N GLY A 107 11.45 13.99 12.14
CA GLY A 107 12.89 13.75 12.12
C GLY A 107 13.31 12.32 11.78
N PHE A 108 12.41 11.46 11.28
CA PHE A 108 12.76 10.09 10.89
C PHE A 108 13.46 10.01 9.52
N VAL A 109 13.13 10.93 8.61
CA VAL A 109 13.53 10.87 7.21
C VAL A 109 14.26 12.14 6.78
N SER A 110 15.38 11.98 6.06
CA SER A 110 16.04 13.04 5.32
C SER A 110 15.95 12.81 3.80
N PHE A 111 15.90 13.90 3.04
CA PHE A 111 15.95 13.87 1.58
C PHE A 111 17.27 14.48 1.13
N GLU A 112 18.02 13.72 0.35
CA GLU A 112 19.31 14.13 -0.19
C GLU A 112 19.25 13.99 -1.71
N LYS A 113 19.91 14.92 -2.41
CA LYS A 113 20.07 14.81 -3.85
C LYS A 113 21.39 14.11 -4.10
N ASP A 114 21.33 12.95 -4.75
CA ASP A 114 22.53 12.23 -5.13
C ASP A 114 23.31 13.03 -6.19
N ALA A 115 24.56 13.34 -5.88
CA ALA A 115 25.42 14.12 -6.76
C ALA A 115 25.79 13.38 -8.06
N VAL A 116 25.71 12.04 -8.07
CA VAL A 116 26.08 11.23 -9.24
C VAL A 116 24.89 11.09 -10.20
N THR A 117 23.72 10.73 -9.69
CA THR A 117 22.53 10.46 -10.52
C THR A 117 21.59 11.64 -10.69
N ASP A 118 21.79 12.73 -9.93
CA ASP A 118 20.90 13.89 -9.82
C ASP A 118 19.50 13.56 -9.29
N ARG A 119 19.31 12.35 -8.74
CA ARG A 119 18.03 11.86 -8.23
C ARG A 119 17.85 12.21 -6.76
N TRP A 120 16.59 12.38 -6.36
CA TRP A 120 16.23 12.56 -4.96
C TRP A 120 16.13 11.21 -4.26
N VAL A 121 16.87 11.06 -3.18
CA VAL A 121 16.97 9.83 -2.39
C VAL A 121 16.50 10.12 -0.96
N CYS A 122 15.84 9.13 -0.38
CA CYS A 122 15.24 9.14 0.93
C CYS A 122 16.07 8.25 1.87
N HIS A 123 16.53 8.84 2.98
CA HIS A 123 17.35 8.17 3.99
C HIS A 123 16.65 8.18 5.35
N LEU A 124 16.87 7.12 6.12
CA LEU A 124 16.54 7.12 7.54
C LEU A 124 17.62 7.91 8.31
N THR A 125 17.19 8.80 9.20
CA THR A 125 18.13 9.59 10.01
C THR A 125 18.83 8.70 11.03
N ARG A 126 20.12 8.97 11.29
CA ARG A 126 20.92 8.16 12.22
C ARG A 126 20.37 8.18 13.65
N GLU A 127 19.85 9.33 14.08
CA GLU A 127 19.32 9.53 15.43
C GLU A 127 18.08 8.66 15.72
N ARG A 128 17.27 8.40 14.69
CA ARG A 128 16.03 7.62 14.80
C ARG A 128 16.15 6.21 14.24
N PHE A 129 17.31 5.83 13.72
CA PHE A 129 17.50 4.52 13.08
C PHE A 129 17.23 3.36 14.03
N GLU A 130 17.68 3.47 15.28
CA GLU A 130 17.46 2.42 16.29
C GLU A 130 15.97 2.25 16.63
N GLU A 131 15.23 3.36 16.73
CA GLU A 131 13.78 3.33 16.95
C GLU A 131 13.05 2.62 15.80
N VAL A 132 13.47 2.90 14.56
CA VAL A 132 12.93 2.23 13.37
C VAL A 132 13.27 0.73 13.39
N ARG A 133 14.50 0.37 13.77
CA ARG A 133 14.94 -1.03 13.87
C ARG A 133 14.09 -1.82 14.87
N VAL A 134 13.89 -1.26 16.07
CA VAL A 134 13.05 -1.87 17.11
C VAL A 134 11.60 -2.00 16.65
N MET A 135 11.06 -0.95 16.02
CA MET A 135 9.69 -0.97 15.48
C MET A 135 9.52 -2.06 14.42
N VAL A 136 10.47 -2.20 13.50
CA VAL A 136 10.43 -3.24 12.46
C VAL A 136 10.53 -4.62 13.10
N GLY A 137 11.40 -4.83 14.09
CA GLY A 137 11.51 -6.08 14.83
C GLY A 137 10.19 -6.48 15.50
N ALA A 138 9.59 -5.56 16.27
CA ALA A 138 8.31 -5.79 16.92
C ALA A 138 7.17 -6.10 15.93
N ARG A 139 7.19 -5.48 14.74
CA ARG A 139 6.22 -5.77 13.68
C ARG A 139 6.38 -7.19 13.12
N VAL A 140 7.61 -7.64 12.88
CA VAL A 140 7.88 -9.01 12.40
C VAL A 140 7.42 -10.03 13.44
N GLU A 141 7.76 -9.82 14.72
CA GLU A 141 7.32 -10.68 15.81
C GLU A 141 5.78 -10.76 15.91
N ALA A 142 5.08 -9.63 15.78
CA ALA A 142 3.63 -9.61 15.78
C ALA A 142 3.04 -10.38 14.58
N GLN A 143 3.65 -10.25 13.39
CA GLN A 143 3.23 -10.99 12.20
C GLN A 143 3.42 -12.50 12.38
N ASP A 144 4.52 -12.93 12.98
CA ASP A 144 4.77 -14.34 13.28
C ASP A 144 3.76 -14.91 14.30
N VAL A 145 3.38 -14.11 15.31
CA VAL A 145 2.36 -14.49 16.30
C VAL A 145 0.97 -14.62 15.68
N HIS A 146 0.62 -13.73 14.75
CA HIS A 146 -0.68 -13.72 14.07
C HIS A 146 -0.74 -14.65 12.85
N SER A 147 0.39 -15.20 12.41
CA SER A 147 0.44 -16.20 11.35
C SER A 147 -0.16 -17.52 11.85
N GLY A 148 -1.30 -17.92 11.27
CA GLY A 148 -1.98 -19.19 11.58
C GLY A 148 -1.18 -20.44 11.24
N LEU A 149 0.02 -20.29 10.66
CA LEU A 149 0.92 -21.38 10.26
C LEU A 149 1.72 -22.01 11.42
N ARG A 150 1.51 -21.55 12.67
CA ARG A 150 2.23 -21.99 13.88
C ARG A 150 2.21 -23.51 14.13
N GLY A 151 1.33 -24.28 13.48
CA GLY A 151 1.21 -25.73 13.66
C GLY A 151 1.88 -26.57 12.58
N ALA A 152 1.39 -26.50 11.33
CA ALA A 152 1.74 -27.49 10.30
C ALA A 152 3.02 -27.18 9.52
N ALA A 153 3.38 -25.89 9.37
CA ALA A 153 4.52 -25.45 8.55
C ALA A 153 5.61 -24.72 9.36
N ALA A 154 5.45 -24.57 10.67
CA ALA A 154 6.47 -24.01 11.56
C ALA A 154 7.86 -24.66 11.47
N PRO A 155 8.01 -26.00 11.32
CA PRO A 155 9.34 -26.59 11.12
C PRO A 155 9.95 -26.21 9.78
N GLU A 156 9.14 -26.03 8.73
CA GLU A 156 9.62 -25.59 7.42
C GLU A 156 10.08 -24.13 7.46
N THR A 157 9.34 -23.24 8.12
CA THR A 157 9.75 -21.83 8.28
C THR A 157 11.02 -21.68 9.11
N SER A 158 11.21 -22.53 10.13
CA SER A 158 12.46 -22.60 10.89
C SER A 158 13.62 -23.06 9.99
N ALA A 159 13.42 -24.11 9.18
CA ALA A 159 14.44 -24.61 8.26
C ALA A 159 14.83 -23.58 7.19
N TYR A 160 13.87 -22.81 6.67
CA TYR A 160 14.17 -21.70 5.74
C TYR A 160 15.01 -20.60 6.41
N SER A 161 14.70 -20.28 7.67
CA SER A 161 15.45 -19.28 8.43
C SER A 161 16.89 -19.71 8.73
N GLU A 162 17.09 -20.99 9.05
CA GLU A 162 18.43 -21.58 9.24
C GLU A 162 19.22 -21.60 7.93
N SER A 163 18.60 -22.05 6.84
CA SER A 163 19.21 -22.05 5.51
C SER A 163 19.66 -20.65 5.10
N PHE A 164 18.85 -19.61 5.36
CA PHE A 164 19.23 -18.23 5.07
C PHE A 164 20.43 -17.75 5.90
N ARG A 165 20.56 -18.18 7.15
CA ARG A 165 21.72 -17.84 8.02
C ARG A 165 23.01 -18.46 7.51
N GLU A 166 22.93 -19.65 6.92
CA GLU A 166 24.07 -20.39 6.37
C GLU A 166 24.54 -19.88 5.01
N MET A 167 23.70 -19.15 4.27
CA MET A 167 24.07 -18.57 2.97
C MET A 167 25.21 -17.55 3.10
N ASN A 168 26.07 -17.51 2.08
CA ASN A 168 27.05 -16.43 1.95
C ASN A 168 26.38 -15.11 1.50
N GLU A 169 27.10 -14.00 1.60
CA GLU A 169 26.51 -12.67 1.36
C GLU A 169 26.01 -12.47 -0.07
N ASP A 170 26.70 -13.01 -1.08
CA ASP A 170 26.25 -12.90 -2.48
C ASP A 170 25.01 -13.74 -2.75
N ALA A 171 24.92 -14.95 -2.19
CA ALA A 171 23.73 -15.78 -2.24
C ALA A 171 22.55 -15.13 -1.51
N LYS A 172 22.79 -14.47 -0.36
CA LYS A 172 21.74 -13.72 0.36
C LYS A 172 21.17 -12.58 -0.48
N ARG A 173 22.02 -11.84 -1.23
CA ARG A 173 21.56 -10.76 -2.11
C ARG A 173 20.68 -11.29 -3.24
N GLU A 174 21.10 -12.37 -3.89
CA GLU A 174 20.32 -12.98 -4.96
C GLU A 174 19.02 -13.61 -4.43
N HIS A 175 19.10 -14.28 -3.29
CA HIS A 175 17.93 -14.82 -2.60
C HIS A 175 16.93 -13.72 -2.23
N LEU A 176 17.40 -12.59 -1.69
CA LEU A 176 16.56 -11.43 -1.39
C LEU A 176 15.88 -10.86 -2.63
N ARG A 177 16.60 -10.77 -3.76
CA ARG A 177 16.03 -10.31 -5.03
C ARG A 177 14.90 -11.22 -5.49
N LEU A 178 15.14 -12.53 -5.55
CA LEU A 178 14.15 -13.53 -5.95
C LEU A 178 12.94 -13.54 -5.00
N LEU A 179 13.19 -13.48 -3.70
CA LEU A 179 12.13 -13.45 -2.70
C LEU A 179 11.27 -12.19 -2.83
N SER A 180 11.88 -11.04 -3.13
CA SER A 180 11.16 -9.78 -3.34
C SER A 180 10.24 -9.85 -4.58
N GLU A 181 10.71 -10.47 -5.66
CA GLU A 181 9.90 -10.72 -6.87
C GLU A 181 8.73 -11.65 -6.58
N GLN A 182 8.96 -12.76 -5.88
CA GLN A 182 7.90 -13.69 -5.45
C GLN A 182 6.88 -13.03 -4.53
N VAL A 183 7.32 -12.17 -3.60
CA VAL A 183 6.43 -11.41 -2.71
C VAL A 183 5.58 -10.42 -3.52
N ALA A 184 6.16 -9.75 -4.52
CA ALA A 184 5.40 -8.83 -5.37
C ALA A 184 4.32 -9.58 -6.19
N ASP A 185 4.66 -10.73 -6.77
CA ASP A 185 3.74 -11.55 -7.55
C ASP A 185 2.60 -12.12 -6.70
N THR A 186 2.93 -12.69 -5.54
CA THR A 186 1.94 -13.22 -4.60
C THR A 186 1.04 -12.13 -4.05
N THR A 187 1.60 -10.95 -3.75
CA THR A 187 0.82 -9.77 -3.33
C THR A 187 -0.15 -9.31 -4.43
N ALA A 188 0.30 -9.24 -5.69
CA ALA A 188 -0.56 -8.89 -6.82
C ALA A 188 -1.69 -9.92 -7.01
N HIS A 189 -1.40 -11.20 -6.76
CA HIS A 189 -2.40 -12.27 -6.81
C HIS A 189 -3.42 -12.15 -5.66
N LEU A 190 -2.96 -11.99 -4.42
CA LEU A 190 -3.81 -11.86 -3.23
C LEU A 190 -4.76 -10.65 -3.32
N ARG A 191 -4.30 -9.55 -3.91
CA ARG A 191 -5.12 -8.33 -4.13
C ARG A 191 -6.35 -8.51 -5.01
N LYS A 192 -6.48 -9.65 -5.70
CA LYS A 192 -7.69 -10.04 -6.44
C LYS A 192 -8.78 -10.58 -5.50
N PHE A 193 -8.39 -11.14 -4.37
CA PHE A 193 -9.28 -11.79 -3.40
C PHE A 193 -9.49 -10.97 -2.14
N GLN A 194 -8.43 -10.32 -1.65
CA GLN A 194 -8.44 -9.57 -0.40
C GLN A 194 -7.85 -8.19 -0.60
N ARG A 195 -8.42 -7.20 0.08
CA ARG A 195 -7.90 -5.84 0.05
C ARG A 195 -7.98 -5.19 1.41
N MET A 196 -7.00 -4.33 1.66
CA MET A 196 -7.03 -3.41 2.80
C MET A 196 -8.06 -2.31 2.51
N GLU A 197 -9.06 -2.21 3.38
CA GLU A 197 -10.04 -1.14 3.44
C GLU A 197 -9.70 -0.17 4.57
N LEU A 198 -9.68 1.13 4.25
CA LEU A 198 -9.55 2.21 5.21
C LEU A 198 -10.92 2.81 5.47
N ASP A 199 -11.28 2.97 6.72
CA ASP A 199 -12.50 3.67 7.10
C ASP A 199 -12.16 4.78 8.09
N TYR A 200 -12.99 5.82 8.11
CA TYR A 200 -12.68 7.05 8.82
C TYR A 200 -13.91 7.71 9.44
N LEU A 201 -13.70 8.33 10.60
CA LEU A 201 -14.70 9.14 11.27
C LEU A 201 -14.08 10.51 11.66
N PRO A 202 -14.66 11.64 11.22
CA PRO A 202 -14.22 12.94 11.69
C PRO A 202 -14.60 13.14 13.16
N TYR A 203 -13.73 13.79 13.92
CA TYR A 203 -13.98 14.25 15.29
C TYR A 203 -13.29 15.58 15.54
N THR A 204 -13.70 16.28 16.60
CA THR A 204 -13.07 17.52 17.04
C THR A 204 -12.32 17.28 18.34
N ASP A 205 -11.05 17.66 18.39
CA ASP A 205 -10.26 17.55 19.63
C ASP A 205 -10.62 18.66 20.64
N LEU A 206 -10.04 18.57 21.84
CA LEU A 206 -10.23 19.57 22.90
C LEU A 206 -9.75 20.97 22.51
N ASN A 207 -8.89 21.09 21.51
CA ASN A 207 -8.37 22.36 20.99
C ASN A 207 -9.26 22.96 19.89
N GLY A 208 -10.37 22.30 19.54
CA GLY A 208 -11.29 22.73 18.48
C GLY A 208 -10.82 22.40 17.06
N LYS A 209 -9.78 21.56 16.90
CA LYS A 209 -9.30 21.12 15.58
C LYS A 209 -10.05 19.88 15.13
N VAL A 210 -10.52 19.90 13.89
CA VAL A 210 -11.13 18.73 13.24
C VAL A 210 -10.02 17.78 12.80
N ASN A 211 -10.06 16.55 13.32
CA ASN A 211 -9.18 15.45 12.97
C ASN A 211 -10.02 14.25 12.51
N PHE A 212 -9.36 13.19 12.05
CA PHE A 212 -9.99 11.98 11.58
C PHE A 212 -9.39 10.79 12.34
N MET A 213 -10.25 9.95 12.90
CA MET A 213 -9.83 8.63 13.37
C MET A 213 -9.95 7.64 12.22
N TRP A 214 -8.94 6.77 12.07
CA TRP A 214 -8.82 5.84 10.96
C TRP A 214 -8.73 4.41 11.49
N TRP A 215 -9.38 3.49 10.81
CA TRP A 215 -9.21 2.05 11.05
C TRP A 215 -8.99 1.31 9.73
N TYR A 216 -8.28 0.20 9.84
CA TYR A 216 -7.75 -0.58 8.72
C TYR A 216 -8.28 -2.00 8.86
N GLU A 217 -9.03 -2.46 7.87
CA GLU A 217 -9.66 -3.78 7.85
C GLU A 217 -9.25 -4.51 6.59
N THR A 218 -8.96 -5.80 6.69
CA THR A 218 -8.85 -6.64 5.48
C THR A 218 -10.23 -7.13 5.13
N SER A 219 -10.70 -6.75 3.94
CA SER A 219 -11.98 -7.16 3.39
C SER A 219 -11.75 -8.16 2.28
N ASP A 220 -12.49 -9.28 2.32
CA ASP A 220 -12.55 -10.20 1.21
C ASP A 220 -13.30 -9.50 0.07
N ALA A 221 -12.56 -9.13 -0.98
CA ALA A 221 -13.13 -8.59 -2.19
C ALA A 221 -13.88 -9.73 -2.89
N HIS A 222 -15.17 -9.88 -2.61
CA HIS A 222 -16.05 -10.70 -3.44
C HIS A 222 -16.30 -9.96 -4.75
N ASP A 223 -15.28 -9.91 -5.62
CA ASP A 223 -15.39 -9.37 -6.97
C ASP A 223 -16.11 -10.45 -7.80
N PRO A 224 -17.37 -10.26 -8.25
CA PRO A 224 -18.11 -11.28 -9.00
C PRO A 224 -17.50 -11.58 -10.37
N VAL A 225 -16.44 -10.86 -10.76
CA VAL A 225 -15.68 -11.04 -12.00
C VAL A 225 -14.42 -11.89 -11.79
N ALA A 226 -13.99 -12.14 -10.54
CA ALA A 226 -12.74 -12.84 -10.25
C ALA A 226 -12.85 -14.38 -10.22
N LEU A 227 -14.07 -14.92 -10.12
CA LEU A 227 -14.31 -16.34 -10.29
C LEU A 227 -14.70 -16.60 -11.76
N PRO A 228 -14.02 -17.52 -12.48
CA PRO A 228 -14.58 -18.00 -13.74
C PRO A 228 -16.00 -18.49 -13.43
N ARG A 229 -16.98 -18.02 -14.21
CA ARG A 229 -18.35 -18.54 -14.13
C ARG A 229 -18.23 -20.05 -14.26
N ALA A 230 -18.59 -20.78 -13.21
CA ALA A 230 -18.79 -22.22 -13.31
C ALA A 230 -19.78 -22.43 -14.45
N ASP A 231 -19.40 -23.27 -15.41
CA ASP A 231 -20.16 -23.54 -16.61
C ASP A 231 -21.64 -23.75 -16.28
N GLU A 232 -22.48 -22.79 -16.66
CA GLU A 232 -23.91 -23.02 -16.70
C GLU A 232 -24.14 -24.12 -17.76
N PRO A 233 -24.88 -25.20 -17.43
CA PRO A 233 -25.19 -26.22 -18.41
C PRO A 233 -25.97 -25.57 -19.54
N GLN A 234 -25.45 -25.69 -20.77
CA GLN A 234 -26.20 -25.34 -21.96
C GLN A 234 -27.43 -26.26 -22.05
N ASP A 235 -28.58 -25.75 -21.61
CA ASP A 235 -29.87 -26.24 -22.05
C ASP A 235 -29.92 -26.17 -23.57
N GLY A 236 -29.91 -27.32 -24.23
CA GLY A 236 -30.21 -27.38 -25.66
C GLY A 236 -29.39 -28.34 -26.53
N GLN A 237 -29.15 -29.57 -26.09
CA GLN A 237 -28.94 -30.66 -27.06
C GLN A 237 -29.99 -31.76 -26.83
N ARG A 238 -31.06 -31.64 -27.63
CA ARG A 238 -31.89 -32.78 -28.00
C ARG A 238 -31.00 -33.79 -28.75
N LEU A 239 -30.78 -34.93 -28.14
CA LEU A 239 -30.53 -36.20 -28.81
C LEU A 239 -31.76 -37.05 -28.39
N GLY A 240 -32.66 -37.48 -29.27
CA GLY A 240 -32.37 -38.03 -30.58
C GLY A 240 -31.98 -39.50 -30.46
N GLU A 241 -32.77 -40.30 -29.72
CA GLU A 241 -33.27 -41.66 -30.03
C GLU A 241 -34.00 -42.25 -28.81
#